data_AF-H1YCY8-F1
#
_entry.id   AF-H1YCY8-F1
#
_cell.length_a   1.000
_cell.length_b   1.000
_cell.length_c   1.000
_cell.angle_alpha   90.00
_cell.angle_beta   90.00
_cell.angle_gamma   90.00
#
_symmetry.space_group_name_H-M   'P 1'
#
loop_
_entity.id
_entity.type
_entity.pdbx_description
1 polymer ?
#
loop_
_entity_poly.entity_id
_entity_poly.type
_entity_poly.pdbx_seq_one_letter_code
_entity_poly.pdbx_strand_id
1 'polypeptide(L)'
;MKNIYFKNALVIILGLGLTITSCAKKDVIPTTPINGLGGDTWVAGTIDTYLLNTYVVPYNIEVKYKWDPYELDISKDLVPPKESLVMPVMNLVKTIWIDPYDKLAGNGFIRKYSPKEFVLVGSAQYNSNGTITLGEAEGGRKITLFVINDFDKKNLPAVRQMMHTIEHEFAHILHQNVLYPQAFKSLNPEWYTATWFNNTNAQANLQGLVTAYAKAGVDEDFVETVAYLLIEGQASFDSMVTTVNATNPTAANILKQKNAIVISYFKTAYNIDFVALQAEVAAAIVKATT
;
A
#
# COMPACT_ATOMS: atom_id res chain seq x y z
N MET A 1 62.21 70.11 29.48
CA MET A 1 61.17 70.65 30.38
C MET A 1 59.85 70.72 29.62
N LYS A 2 58.84 69.99 30.11
CA LYS A 2 57.38 70.18 30.00
C LYS A 2 56.78 70.78 28.71
N ASN A 3 56.10 69.95 27.91
CA ASN A 3 54.63 69.84 27.93
C ASN A 3 54.16 68.80 26.86
N ILE A 4 53.55 67.66 27.21
CA ILE A 4 52.22 67.43 27.82
C ILE A 4 51.11 67.28 26.76
N TYR A 5 50.69 66.02 26.61
CA TYR A 5 49.37 65.50 26.26
C TYR A 5 48.64 66.05 25.04
N PHE A 6 48.82 65.46 23.85
CA PHE A 6 47.80 65.50 22.79
C PHE A 6 47.97 64.41 21.72
N LYS A 7 48.23 63.16 22.12
CA LYS A 7 48.26 62.01 21.17
C LYS A 7 47.27 60.89 21.46
N ASN A 8 46.54 60.95 22.58
CA ASN A 8 45.69 59.83 23.03
C ASN A 8 44.19 60.20 23.11
N ALA A 9 43.75 61.21 22.35
CA ALA A 9 42.36 61.66 22.38
C ALA A 9 41.76 61.94 21.00
N LEU A 10 42.34 61.39 19.92
CA LEU A 10 41.67 61.38 18.63
C LEU A 10 41.31 59.95 18.22
N VAL A 11 40.11 59.56 18.65
CA VAL A 11 39.11 58.98 17.74
C VAL A 11 39.50 57.57 17.24
N ILE A 12 39.11 56.49 17.91
CA ILE A 12 37.72 55.98 17.97
C ILE A 12 37.02 56.02 16.60
N ILE A 13 37.75 55.87 15.48
CA ILE A 13 37.20 55.52 14.14
C ILE A 13 38.18 54.55 13.48
N LEU A 14 38.43 53.42 14.13
CA LEU A 14 39.00 52.23 13.49
C LEU A 14 38.13 51.02 13.86
N GLY A 15 36.82 51.23 13.74
CA GLY A 15 35.77 50.27 14.03
C GLY A 15 34.63 50.49 13.08
N LEU A 16 34.88 50.37 11.77
CA LEU A 16 33.82 50.31 10.76
C LEU A 16 34.40 49.73 9.46
N GLY A 17 34.41 48.41 9.38
CA GLY A 17 34.91 47.70 8.19
C GLY A 17 34.72 46.19 8.24
N LEU A 18 33.87 45.67 9.13
CA LEU A 18 33.31 44.34 8.97
C LEU A 18 32.07 44.50 8.10
N THR A 19 32.26 44.33 6.80
CA THR A 19 31.18 44.11 5.84
C THR A 19 30.47 42.81 6.22
N ILE A 20 29.46 42.93 7.07
CA ILE A 20 28.40 41.93 7.21
C ILE A 20 27.64 41.94 5.88
N THR A 21 28.14 41.18 4.89
CA THR A 21 27.31 40.76 3.76
C THR A 21 26.34 39.73 4.30
N SER A 22 25.27 40.21 4.94
CA SER A 22 24.06 39.45 5.11
C SER A 22 23.50 39.21 3.71
N CYS A 23 23.89 38.08 3.11
CA CYS A 23 23.08 37.46 2.07
C CYS A 23 21.79 37.01 2.76
N ALA A 24 20.85 37.93 2.96
CA ALA A 24 19.46 37.56 3.09
C ALA A 24 19.08 36.95 1.74
N LYS A 25 19.16 35.62 1.63
CA LYS A 25 18.35 34.92 0.62
C LYS A 25 16.93 35.36 0.92
N LYS A 26 16.38 36.23 0.09
CA LYS A 26 14.94 36.47 0.09
C LYS A 26 14.35 35.15 -0.38
N ASP A 27 13.86 34.36 0.57
CA ASP A 27 13.06 33.20 0.26
C ASP A 27 11.89 33.71 -0.58
N VAL A 28 11.91 33.35 -1.86
CA VAL A 28 10.82 33.67 -2.77
C VAL A 28 9.65 32.86 -2.25
N ILE A 29 8.69 33.53 -1.61
CA ILE A 29 7.43 32.90 -1.23
C ILE A 29 6.83 32.36 -2.54
N PRO A 30 6.60 31.05 -2.66
CA PRO A 30 6.01 30.47 -3.85
C PRO A 30 4.71 31.22 -4.17
N THR A 31 4.59 31.73 -5.39
CA THR A 31 3.34 32.36 -5.85
C THR A 31 2.25 31.33 -6.11
N THR A 32 2.63 30.05 -6.21
CA THR A 32 1.71 28.91 -6.19
C THR A 32 1.23 28.67 -4.76
N PRO A 33 -0.10 28.63 -4.52
CA PRO A 33 -0.66 28.22 -3.24
C PRO A 33 -0.05 26.90 -2.78
N ILE A 34 0.31 26.83 -1.50
CA ILE A 34 0.73 25.57 -0.88
C ILE A 34 -0.55 24.82 -0.56
N ASN A 35 -0.82 23.75 -1.32
CA ASN A 35 -2.00 22.90 -1.10
C ASN A 35 -1.96 22.31 0.32
N GLY A 36 -3.13 22.21 0.97
CA GLY A 36 -3.27 21.51 2.25
C GLY A 36 -3.09 22.37 3.51
N LEU A 37 -3.13 23.70 3.37
CA LEU A 37 -3.15 24.64 4.52
C LEU A 37 -4.57 25.07 4.93
N GLY A 38 -5.59 24.48 4.31
CA GLY A 38 -7.01 24.79 4.54
C GLY A 38 -7.51 25.97 3.69
N GLY A 39 -8.81 25.96 3.36
CA GLY A 39 -9.43 26.99 2.52
C GLY A 39 -9.29 26.76 1.00
N ASP A 40 -8.70 25.63 0.60
CA ASP A 40 -8.61 25.22 -0.80
C ASP A 40 -10.01 24.90 -1.35
N THR A 41 -10.54 25.78 -2.21
CA THR A 41 -11.75 25.51 -2.98
C THR A 41 -11.35 24.97 -4.34
N TRP A 42 -11.88 23.81 -4.71
CA TRP A 42 -11.67 23.22 -6.01
C TRP A 42 -13.02 22.92 -6.67
N VAL A 43 -13.03 22.89 -8.00
CA VAL A 43 -14.24 22.63 -8.79
C VAL A 43 -14.19 21.21 -9.32
N ALA A 44 -15.31 20.48 -9.18
CA ALA A 44 -15.50 19.14 -9.73
C ALA A 44 -15.03 19.04 -11.19
N GLY A 45 -14.08 18.14 -11.45
CA GLY A 45 -13.49 17.93 -12.76
C GLY A 45 -13.78 16.54 -13.33
N THR A 46 -13.04 16.21 -14.38
CA THR A 46 -13.15 14.91 -15.08
C THR A 46 -12.79 13.73 -14.18
N ILE A 47 -11.77 13.89 -13.32
CA ILE A 47 -11.33 12.84 -12.39
C ILE A 47 -12.45 12.54 -11.39
N ASP A 48 -13.09 13.55 -10.83
CA ASP A 48 -14.16 13.38 -9.83
C ASP A 48 -15.39 12.72 -10.43
N THR A 49 -15.76 13.13 -11.64
CA THR A 49 -16.86 12.50 -12.39
C THR A 49 -16.55 11.03 -12.68
N TYR A 50 -15.31 10.73 -13.07
CA TYR A 50 -14.86 9.36 -13.29
C TYR A 50 -14.93 8.53 -11.99
N LEU A 51 -14.37 9.03 -10.88
CA LEU A 51 -14.35 8.32 -9.59
C LEU A 51 -15.76 8.14 -9.03
N LEU A 52 -16.62 9.15 -9.14
CA LEU A 52 -18.03 9.07 -8.75
C LEU A 52 -18.74 7.93 -9.48
N ASN A 53 -18.64 7.90 -10.81
CA ASN A 53 -19.36 6.92 -11.63
C ASN A 53 -18.75 5.52 -11.56
N THR A 54 -17.43 5.42 -11.32
CA THR A 54 -16.70 4.14 -11.37
C THR A 54 -16.62 3.47 -10.00
N TYR A 55 -16.54 4.24 -8.91
CA TYR A 55 -16.31 3.74 -7.55
C TYR A 55 -17.44 4.04 -6.58
N VAL A 56 -17.87 5.30 -6.49
CA VAL A 56 -18.82 5.73 -5.47
C VAL A 56 -20.22 5.18 -5.77
N VAL A 57 -20.74 5.42 -6.97
CA VAL A 57 -22.10 5.01 -7.36
C VAL A 57 -22.27 3.49 -7.36
N PRO A 58 -21.37 2.68 -7.95
CA PRO A 58 -21.57 1.24 -8.01
C PRO A 58 -21.23 0.52 -6.71
N TYR A 59 -20.21 1.00 -5.98
CA TYR A 59 -19.59 0.22 -4.89
C TYR A 59 -19.55 0.92 -3.53
N ASN A 60 -19.98 2.19 -3.42
CA ASN A 60 -19.85 2.99 -2.20
C ASN A 60 -18.39 3.10 -1.72
N ILE A 61 -17.46 3.25 -2.67
CA ILE A 61 -16.03 3.45 -2.42
C ILE A 61 -15.67 4.89 -2.76
N GLU A 62 -15.22 5.65 -1.78
CA GLU A 62 -14.64 6.98 -1.99
C GLU A 62 -13.16 6.87 -2.37
N VAL A 63 -12.69 7.71 -3.28
CA VAL A 63 -11.28 7.76 -3.67
C VAL A 63 -10.79 9.19 -3.48
N LYS A 64 -10.03 9.41 -2.41
CA LYS A 64 -9.41 10.69 -2.07
C LYS A 64 -8.06 10.81 -2.76
N TYR A 65 -7.96 11.75 -3.70
CA TYR A 65 -6.72 12.08 -4.39
C TYR A 65 -6.33 13.55 -4.23
N LYS A 66 -7.26 14.41 -3.79
CA LYS A 66 -6.97 15.78 -3.42
C LYS A 66 -6.13 15.77 -2.14
N TRP A 67 -5.12 16.63 -2.11
CA TRP A 67 -4.16 16.66 -1.03
C TRP A 67 -4.82 17.12 0.26
N ASP A 68 -4.82 16.26 1.26
CA ASP A 68 -5.18 16.58 2.63
C ASP A 68 -4.13 15.97 3.57
N PRO A 69 -3.23 16.77 4.15
CA PRO A 69 -2.20 16.24 5.04
C PRO A 69 -2.77 15.72 6.36
N TYR A 70 -4.00 16.10 6.73
CA TYR A 70 -4.63 15.66 7.98
C TYR A 70 -5.24 14.25 7.89
N GLU A 71 -5.37 13.71 6.67
CA GLU A 71 -5.82 12.34 6.41
C GLU A 71 -4.67 11.31 6.48
N LEU A 72 -3.43 11.79 6.60
CA LEU A 72 -2.20 11.01 6.56
C LEU A 72 -1.37 11.20 7.84
N ASP A 73 -0.35 10.36 8.02
CA ASP A 73 0.60 10.55 9.12
C ASP A 73 1.40 11.84 8.91
N ILE A 74 1.03 12.89 9.65
CA ILE A 74 1.66 14.21 9.63
C ILE A 74 3.15 14.19 10.00
N SER A 75 3.64 13.09 10.58
CA SER A 75 5.07 12.92 10.90
C SER A 75 5.90 12.46 9.68
N LYS A 76 5.26 12.17 8.55
CA LYS A 76 5.90 11.66 7.34
C LYS A 76 5.99 12.73 6.26
N ASP A 77 7.12 12.71 5.54
CA ASP A 77 7.34 13.55 4.36
C ASP A 77 6.61 12.94 3.15
N LEU A 78 5.32 13.20 3.06
CA LEU A 78 4.45 12.71 1.98
C LEU A 78 4.17 13.83 0.97
N VAL A 79 4.02 13.44 -0.31
CA VAL A 79 3.72 14.38 -1.41
C VAL A 79 2.40 14.01 -2.08
N PRO A 80 1.68 15.00 -2.66
CA PRO A 80 0.44 14.74 -3.38
C PRO A 80 0.63 13.85 -4.61
N PRO A 81 -0.39 13.05 -4.97
CA PRO A 81 -0.38 12.29 -6.20
C PRO A 81 -0.49 13.22 -7.42
N LYS A 82 0.21 12.87 -8.50
CA LYS A 82 0.04 13.50 -9.82
C LYS A 82 -1.36 13.16 -10.32
N GLU A 83 -2.21 14.16 -10.50
CA GLU A 83 -3.60 13.96 -10.94
C GLU A 83 -3.72 13.16 -12.24
N SER A 84 -2.76 13.31 -13.16
CA SER A 84 -2.70 12.55 -14.41
C SER A 84 -2.56 11.04 -14.23
N LEU A 85 -2.12 10.57 -13.06
CA LEU A 85 -1.92 9.16 -12.74
C LEU A 85 -3.08 8.56 -11.92
N VAL A 86 -3.99 9.39 -11.40
CA VAL A 86 -5.15 8.94 -10.60
C VAL A 86 -6.06 8.01 -11.42
N MET A 87 -6.54 8.47 -12.57
CA MET A 87 -7.41 7.64 -13.42
C MET A 87 -6.71 6.37 -13.92
N PRO A 88 -5.45 6.40 -14.41
CA PRO A 88 -4.71 5.18 -14.76
C PRO A 88 -4.59 4.15 -13.64
N VAL A 89 -4.18 4.58 -12.43
CA VAL A 89 -4.02 3.67 -11.28
C VAL A 89 -5.36 3.08 -10.88
N MET A 90 -6.39 3.92 -10.73
CA MET A 90 -7.70 3.43 -10.34
C MET A 90 -8.31 2.54 -11.43
N ASN A 91 -8.15 2.85 -12.71
CA ASN A 91 -8.60 1.94 -13.77
C ASN A 91 -7.93 0.56 -13.66
N LEU A 92 -6.64 0.51 -13.33
CA LEU A 92 -5.93 -0.75 -13.07
C LEU A 92 -6.50 -1.48 -11.86
N VAL A 93 -6.72 -0.78 -10.73
CA VAL A 93 -7.33 -1.37 -9.52
C VAL A 93 -8.71 -1.96 -9.84
N LYS A 94 -9.56 -1.22 -10.56
CA LYS A 94 -10.87 -1.73 -10.99
C LYS A 94 -10.73 -3.00 -11.83
N THR A 95 -9.83 -2.96 -12.81
CA THR A 95 -9.65 -4.05 -13.78
C THR A 95 -9.15 -5.33 -13.10
N ILE A 96 -8.21 -5.22 -12.18
CA ILE A 96 -7.54 -6.39 -11.58
C ILE A 96 -8.29 -6.91 -10.35
N TRP A 97 -8.87 -6.04 -9.53
CA TRP A 97 -9.55 -6.43 -8.31
C TRP A 97 -11.07 -6.49 -8.52
N ILE A 98 -11.73 -5.38 -8.85
CA ILE A 98 -13.20 -5.31 -8.86
C ILE A 98 -13.83 -6.20 -9.93
N ASP A 99 -13.36 -6.10 -11.19
CA ASP A 99 -14.00 -6.76 -12.33
C ASP A 99 -14.06 -8.30 -12.20
N PRO A 100 -13.00 -9.00 -11.74
CA PRO A 100 -13.05 -10.44 -11.47
C PRO A 100 -14.13 -10.83 -10.45
N TYR A 101 -14.26 -10.09 -9.34
CA TYR A 101 -15.28 -10.38 -8.34
C TYR A 101 -16.68 -10.06 -8.85
N ASP A 102 -16.90 -8.95 -9.58
CA ASP A 102 -18.20 -8.65 -10.18
C ASP A 102 -18.65 -9.75 -11.14
N LYS A 103 -17.71 -10.29 -11.92
CA LYS A 103 -17.98 -11.38 -12.88
C LYS A 103 -18.40 -12.68 -12.19
N LEU A 104 -17.77 -13.03 -11.06
CA LEU A 104 -17.92 -14.36 -10.44
C LEU A 104 -18.87 -14.37 -9.24
N ALA A 105 -18.96 -13.27 -8.49
CA ALA A 105 -19.78 -13.11 -7.30
C ALA A 105 -21.00 -12.20 -7.53
N GLY A 106 -21.05 -11.48 -8.65
CA GLY A 106 -22.09 -10.52 -9.00
C GLY A 106 -21.86 -9.14 -8.39
N ASN A 107 -22.49 -8.12 -8.99
CA ASN A 107 -22.28 -6.68 -8.68
C ASN A 107 -22.55 -6.27 -7.21
N GLY A 108 -23.21 -7.11 -6.41
CA GLY A 108 -23.47 -6.84 -5.00
C GLY A 108 -22.29 -7.15 -4.08
N PHE A 109 -21.35 -8.00 -4.51
CA PHE A 109 -20.29 -8.53 -3.65
C PHE A 109 -19.29 -7.44 -3.24
N ILE A 110 -18.69 -6.77 -4.23
CA ILE A 110 -17.74 -5.68 -3.96
C ILE A 110 -18.40 -4.58 -3.16
N ARG A 111 -19.61 -4.13 -3.56
CA ARG A 111 -20.34 -3.08 -2.82
C ARG A 111 -20.53 -3.41 -1.33
N LYS A 112 -20.77 -4.68 -1.00
CA LYS A 112 -21.00 -5.13 0.37
C LYS A 112 -19.70 -5.19 1.18
N TYR A 113 -18.65 -5.77 0.62
CA TYR A 113 -17.44 -6.13 1.35
C TYR A 113 -16.24 -5.23 1.07
N SER A 114 -16.33 -4.26 0.18
CA SER A 114 -15.20 -3.37 -0.13
C SER A 114 -14.84 -2.48 1.07
N PRO A 115 -13.57 -2.04 1.14
CA PRO A 115 -13.22 -0.83 1.88
C PRO A 115 -14.12 0.33 1.44
N LYS A 116 -14.28 1.32 2.32
CA LYS A 116 -15.10 2.50 2.04
C LYS A 116 -14.29 3.63 1.44
N GLU A 117 -12.98 3.59 1.56
CA GLU A 117 -12.12 4.67 1.12
C GLU A 117 -10.78 4.17 0.59
N PHE A 118 -10.34 4.76 -0.52
CA PHE A 118 -8.95 4.78 -0.93
C PHE A 118 -8.37 6.18 -0.74
N VAL A 119 -7.15 6.26 -0.21
CA VAL A 119 -6.36 7.50 -0.16
C VAL A 119 -5.14 7.34 -1.05
N LEU A 120 -4.93 8.26 -1.99
CA LEU A 120 -3.84 8.19 -2.96
C LEU A 120 -2.71 9.13 -2.56
N VAL A 121 -1.49 8.61 -2.46
CA VAL A 121 -0.29 9.35 -2.04
C VAL A 121 0.80 9.23 -3.08
N GLY A 122 1.42 10.35 -3.43
CA GLY A 122 2.39 10.44 -4.52
C GLY A 122 3.71 9.74 -4.22
N SER A 123 4.21 9.83 -2.99
CA SER A 123 5.51 9.28 -2.57
C SER A 123 5.36 7.98 -1.78
N ALA A 124 6.49 7.31 -1.57
CA ALA A 124 6.64 6.24 -0.59
C ALA A 124 6.52 6.79 0.84
N GLN A 125 5.97 5.99 1.75
CA GLN A 125 6.10 6.23 3.18
C GLN A 125 7.34 5.50 3.70
N TYR A 126 8.32 6.26 4.20
CA TYR A 126 9.52 5.71 4.81
C TYR A 126 9.31 5.47 6.30
N ASN A 127 9.61 4.24 6.73
CA ASN A 127 9.56 3.83 8.12
C ASN A 127 10.90 4.11 8.81
N SER A 128 10.88 4.28 10.13
CA SER A 128 12.08 4.59 10.93
C SER A 128 13.16 3.50 10.85
N ASN A 129 12.79 2.28 10.44
CA ASN A 129 13.69 1.15 10.21
C ASN A 129 14.24 1.08 8.77
N GLY A 130 13.98 2.09 7.92
CA GLY A 130 14.44 2.15 6.53
C GLY A 130 13.61 1.34 5.53
N THR A 131 12.54 0.68 5.98
CA THR A 131 11.58 0.01 5.08
C THR A 131 10.60 1.01 4.46
N ILE A 132 9.96 0.62 3.36
CA ILE A 132 8.96 1.43 2.67
C ILE A 132 7.59 0.78 2.81
N THR A 133 6.58 1.56 3.18
CA THR A 133 5.16 1.16 3.12
C THR A 133 4.60 1.57 1.76
N LEU A 134 4.11 0.57 1.00
CA LEU A 134 3.53 0.76 -0.34
C LEU A 134 2.00 0.70 -0.37
N GLY A 135 1.41 0.19 0.70
CA GLY A 135 0.02 0.42 1.05
C GLY A 135 -0.18 0.17 2.54
N GLU A 136 -1.18 0.82 3.12
CA GLU A 136 -1.55 0.70 4.53
C GLU A 136 -3.06 0.66 4.63
N ALA A 137 -3.61 -0.12 5.56
CA ALA A 137 -5.03 -0.10 5.83
C ALA A 137 -5.35 0.22 7.29
N GLU A 138 -6.39 1.03 7.47
CA GLU A 138 -6.91 1.38 8.79
C GLU A 138 -8.25 0.66 9.01
N GLY A 139 -8.22 -0.39 9.83
CA GLY A 139 -9.41 -1.11 10.29
C GLY A 139 -10.28 -1.71 9.18
N GLY A 140 -9.68 -2.11 8.05
CA GLY A 140 -10.41 -2.67 6.89
C GLY A 140 -11.36 -1.68 6.19
N ARG A 141 -11.36 -0.40 6.59
CA ARG A 141 -12.27 0.62 6.04
C ARG A 141 -11.57 1.52 5.03
N LYS A 142 -10.30 1.83 5.25
CA LYS A 142 -9.49 2.74 4.43
C LYS A 142 -8.25 2.01 3.95
N ILE A 143 -7.93 2.14 2.66
CA ILE A 143 -6.66 1.67 2.08
C ILE A 143 -5.92 2.86 1.50
N THR A 144 -4.72 3.12 1.98
CA THR A 144 -3.81 4.13 1.44
C THR A 144 -2.90 3.47 0.40
N LEU A 145 -2.86 4.02 -0.82
CA LEU A 145 -1.97 3.59 -1.89
C LEU A 145 -0.85 4.62 -2.07
N PHE A 146 0.39 4.19 -1.84
CA PHE A 146 1.58 5.04 -1.95
C PHE A 146 2.25 4.92 -3.33
N VAL A 147 3.22 5.80 -3.60
CA VAL A 147 4.07 5.74 -4.81
C VAL A 147 3.29 5.92 -6.12
N ILE A 148 2.15 6.63 -6.05
CA ILE A 148 1.34 6.91 -7.24
C ILE A 148 2.14 7.69 -8.29
N ASN A 149 3.12 8.50 -7.89
CA ASN A 149 3.89 9.35 -8.82
C ASN A 149 4.90 8.60 -9.67
N ASP A 150 5.28 7.39 -9.24
CA ASP A 150 6.23 6.51 -9.92
C ASP A 150 5.51 5.28 -10.52
N PHE A 151 4.18 5.32 -10.57
CA PHE A 151 3.38 4.25 -11.16
C PHE A 151 3.72 4.06 -12.65
N ASP A 152 4.13 2.84 -12.97
CA ASP A 152 4.27 2.34 -14.34
C ASP A 152 3.55 1.00 -14.44
N LYS A 153 2.51 0.93 -15.28
CA LYS A 153 1.76 -0.31 -15.52
C LYS A 153 2.64 -1.45 -16.08
N LYS A 154 3.79 -1.14 -16.68
CA LYS A 154 4.74 -2.15 -17.20
C LYS A 154 5.68 -2.68 -16.12
N ASN A 155 5.76 -1.99 -14.97
CA ASN A 155 6.49 -2.50 -13.81
C ASN A 155 5.62 -3.53 -13.07
N LEU A 156 5.60 -4.75 -13.62
CA LEU A 156 4.79 -5.84 -13.09
C LEU A 156 5.04 -6.12 -11.58
N PRO A 157 6.28 -6.11 -11.06
CA PRO A 157 6.51 -6.21 -9.62
C PRO A 157 5.78 -5.14 -8.79
N ALA A 158 5.81 -3.88 -9.21
CA ALA A 158 5.11 -2.79 -8.50
C ALA A 158 3.59 -2.96 -8.56
N VAL A 159 3.06 -3.33 -9.73
CA VAL A 159 1.63 -3.65 -9.91
C VAL A 159 1.21 -4.80 -8.99
N ARG A 160 1.97 -5.90 -8.98
CA ARG A 160 1.70 -7.04 -8.10
C ARG A 160 1.72 -6.65 -6.64
N GLN A 161 2.71 -5.88 -6.20
CA GLN A 161 2.79 -5.45 -4.80
C GLN A 161 1.59 -4.60 -4.37
N MET A 162 1.16 -3.66 -5.22
CA MET A 162 -0.04 -2.85 -4.97
C MET A 162 -1.28 -3.74 -4.89
N MET A 163 -1.47 -4.65 -5.85
CA MET A 163 -2.63 -5.54 -5.87
C MET A 163 -2.62 -6.57 -4.75
N HIS A 164 -1.44 -7.05 -4.34
CA HIS A 164 -1.26 -7.94 -3.19
C HIS A 164 -1.75 -7.26 -1.93
N THR A 165 -1.41 -5.98 -1.73
CA THR A 165 -1.90 -5.20 -0.58
C THR A 165 -3.42 -5.07 -0.62
N ILE A 166 -4.01 -4.77 -1.78
CA ILE A 166 -5.47 -4.65 -1.90
C ILE A 166 -6.17 -5.99 -1.60
N GLU A 167 -5.70 -7.10 -2.17
CA GLU A 167 -6.28 -8.43 -1.92
C GLU A 167 -6.08 -8.90 -0.48
N HIS A 168 -4.93 -8.59 0.13
CA HIS A 168 -4.64 -8.88 1.54
C HIS A 168 -5.67 -8.22 2.45
N GLU A 169 -5.88 -6.91 2.28
CA GLU A 169 -6.83 -6.14 3.08
C GLU A 169 -8.28 -6.52 2.80
N PHE A 170 -8.59 -6.82 1.54
CA PHE A 170 -9.91 -7.32 1.20
C PHE A 170 -10.19 -8.68 1.84
N ALA A 171 -9.21 -9.58 1.84
CA ALA A 171 -9.31 -10.87 2.53
C ALA A 171 -9.49 -10.69 4.04
N HIS A 172 -8.90 -9.67 4.66
CA HIS A 172 -9.20 -9.29 6.04
C HIS A 172 -10.68 -8.98 6.25
N ILE A 173 -11.25 -8.12 5.41
CA ILE A 173 -12.68 -7.77 5.50
C ILE A 173 -13.55 -9.03 5.32
N LEU A 174 -13.20 -9.89 4.38
CA LEU A 174 -13.93 -11.13 4.15
C LEU A 174 -13.89 -12.03 5.41
N HIS A 175 -12.74 -12.33 5.99
CA HIS A 175 -12.73 -13.25 7.13
C HIS A 175 -13.33 -12.66 8.41
N GLN A 176 -13.27 -11.33 8.57
CA GLN A 176 -13.96 -10.64 9.66
C GLN A 176 -15.49 -10.72 9.54
N ASN A 177 -16.03 -10.87 8.33
CA ASN A 177 -17.47 -11.05 8.10
C ASN A 177 -17.91 -12.51 8.22
N VAL A 178 -17.13 -13.44 7.67
CA VAL A 178 -17.35 -14.89 7.79
C VAL A 178 -16.01 -15.53 8.08
N LEU A 179 -15.83 -16.03 9.30
CA LEU A 179 -14.54 -16.56 9.73
C LEU A 179 -14.13 -17.80 8.92
N TYR A 180 -12.85 -17.87 8.54
CA TYR A 180 -12.27 -19.05 7.90
C TYR A 180 -12.25 -20.27 8.86
N PRO A 181 -12.13 -21.50 8.35
CA PRO A 181 -12.19 -22.70 9.18
C PRO A 181 -11.11 -22.75 10.27
N GLN A 182 -11.51 -23.13 11.49
CA GLN A 182 -10.60 -23.27 12.65
C GLN A 182 -9.39 -24.18 12.35
N ALA A 183 -9.53 -25.15 11.46
CA ALA A 183 -8.46 -26.05 11.02
C ALA A 183 -7.22 -25.29 10.50
N PHE A 184 -7.40 -24.13 9.86
CA PHE A 184 -6.28 -23.31 9.39
C PHE A 184 -5.38 -22.88 10.56
N LYS A 185 -5.99 -22.50 11.68
CA LYS A 185 -5.27 -21.99 12.87
C LYS A 185 -4.36 -23.01 13.54
N SER A 186 -4.57 -24.29 13.26
CA SER A 186 -3.83 -25.39 13.88
C SER A 186 -2.72 -25.95 13.00
N LEU A 187 -2.52 -25.44 11.78
CA LEU A 187 -1.59 -26.03 10.82
C LEU A 187 -0.13 -25.88 11.22
N ASN A 188 0.28 -24.68 11.63
CA ASN A 188 1.67 -24.37 11.95
C ASN A 188 1.82 -23.16 12.93
N PRO A 189 1.06 -23.12 14.05
CA PRO A 189 1.00 -21.97 14.94
C PRO A 189 2.33 -21.65 15.65
N GLU A 190 3.23 -22.61 15.75
CA GLU A 190 4.54 -22.45 16.39
C GLU A 190 5.46 -21.46 15.67
N TRP A 191 5.16 -21.12 14.42
CA TRP A 191 5.98 -20.21 13.61
C TRP A 191 5.52 -18.76 13.64
N TYR A 192 4.43 -18.43 14.33
CA TYR A 192 3.98 -17.05 14.46
C TYR A 192 4.87 -16.25 15.43
N THR A 193 5.20 -15.02 15.05
CA THR A 193 6.11 -14.15 15.81
C THR A 193 5.91 -12.68 15.49
N ALA A 194 6.02 -11.83 16.52
CA ALA A 194 6.03 -10.38 16.38
C ALA A 194 7.28 -9.86 15.63
N THR A 195 8.36 -10.66 15.56
CA THR A 195 9.60 -10.31 14.86
C THR A 195 9.69 -10.97 13.49
N TRP A 196 8.57 -11.04 12.77
CA TRP A 196 8.46 -11.66 11.45
C TRP A 196 9.47 -11.06 10.45
N PHE A 197 9.74 -9.76 10.55
CA PHE A 197 10.65 -9.00 9.70
C PHE A 197 12.13 -9.45 9.78
N ASN A 198 12.50 -10.26 10.77
CA ASN A 198 13.82 -10.89 10.85
C ASN A 198 13.94 -12.18 10.01
N ASN A 199 12.90 -12.53 9.25
CA ASN A 199 12.85 -13.74 8.43
C ASN A 199 12.77 -13.37 6.95
N THR A 200 13.41 -14.19 6.12
CA THR A 200 13.25 -14.15 4.66
C THR A 200 12.03 -14.98 4.23
N ASN A 201 11.49 -14.69 3.04
CA ASN A 201 10.41 -15.51 2.46
C ASN A 201 10.83 -16.99 2.34
N ALA A 202 12.07 -17.27 1.92
CA ALA A 202 12.58 -18.63 1.82
C ALA A 202 12.55 -19.40 3.16
N GLN A 203 12.92 -18.74 4.27
CA GLN A 203 12.82 -19.33 5.60
C GLN A 203 11.36 -19.58 6.00
N ALA A 204 10.46 -18.64 5.73
CA ALA A 204 9.04 -18.78 6.01
C ALA A 204 8.38 -19.91 5.18
N ASN A 205 8.77 -20.05 3.91
CA ASN A 205 8.29 -21.12 3.04
C ASN A 205 8.65 -22.51 3.58
N LEU A 206 9.86 -22.67 4.11
CA LEU A 206 10.30 -23.91 4.78
C LEU A 206 9.57 -24.19 6.10
N GLN A 207 8.77 -23.25 6.60
CA GLN A 207 7.92 -23.35 7.79
C GLN A 207 6.42 -23.43 7.44
N GLY A 208 6.08 -23.54 6.16
CA GLY A 208 4.70 -23.69 5.70
C GLY A 208 3.94 -22.37 5.53
N LEU A 209 4.64 -21.24 5.36
CA LEU A 209 4.06 -19.90 5.18
C LEU A 209 4.44 -19.33 3.82
N VAL A 210 3.54 -18.59 3.15
CA VAL A 210 3.79 -18.08 1.78
C VAL A 210 4.77 -16.90 1.74
N THR A 211 4.83 -16.11 2.80
CA THR A 211 5.72 -14.94 2.95
C THR A 211 6.28 -14.87 4.37
N ALA A 212 7.31 -14.05 4.57
CA ALA A 212 7.78 -13.72 5.91
C ALA A 212 6.71 -12.99 6.73
N TYR A 213 5.91 -12.12 6.10
CA TYR A 213 4.86 -11.35 6.77
C TYR A 213 3.73 -12.23 7.31
N ALA A 214 3.40 -13.34 6.63
CA ALA A 214 2.47 -14.35 7.14
C ALA A 214 2.80 -14.87 8.55
N LYS A 215 4.06 -14.72 9.01
CA LYS A 215 4.46 -15.08 10.38
C LYS A 215 3.91 -14.11 11.44
N ALA A 216 3.39 -12.94 11.06
CA ALA A 216 2.92 -11.93 12.00
C ALA A 216 1.73 -12.43 12.85
N GLY A 217 0.93 -13.36 12.31
CA GLY A 217 -0.15 -14.00 13.05
C GLY A 217 -0.98 -14.92 12.16
N VAL A 218 -1.92 -15.63 12.78
CA VAL A 218 -2.76 -16.60 12.07
C VAL A 218 -3.70 -15.97 11.05
N ASP A 219 -4.24 -14.79 11.36
CA ASP A 219 -5.12 -14.06 10.45
C ASP A 219 -4.30 -13.50 9.26
N GLU A 220 -3.10 -12.99 9.53
CA GLU A 220 -2.14 -12.52 8.52
C GLU A 220 -1.72 -13.66 7.59
N ASP A 221 -1.43 -14.85 8.13
CA ASP A 221 -1.10 -16.04 7.36
C ASP A 221 -2.21 -16.45 6.40
N PHE A 222 -3.46 -16.39 6.87
CA PHE A 222 -4.62 -16.69 6.06
C PHE A 222 -4.75 -15.70 4.90
N VAL A 223 -4.74 -14.40 5.18
CA VAL A 223 -4.94 -13.38 4.13
C VAL A 223 -3.75 -13.27 3.18
N GLU A 224 -2.52 -13.48 3.66
CA GLU A 224 -1.33 -13.54 2.83
C GLU A 224 -1.40 -14.72 1.87
N THR A 225 -1.91 -15.86 2.33
CA THR A 225 -2.12 -17.03 1.46
C THR A 225 -3.12 -16.71 0.35
N VAL A 226 -4.23 -16.01 0.68
CA VAL A 226 -5.24 -15.57 -0.31
C VAL A 226 -4.61 -14.62 -1.33
N ALA A 227 -3.95 -13.55 -0.87
CA ALA A 227 -3.33 -12.54 -1.72
C ALA A 227 -2.25 -13.15 -2.63
N TYR A 228 -1.38 -14.00 -2.08
CA TYR A 228 -0.33 -14.69 -2.85
C TYR A 228 -0.94 -15.56 -3.95
N LEU A 229 -1.97 -16.34 -3.63
CA LEU A 229 -2.63 -17.23 -4.60
C LEU A 229 -3.32 -16.45 -5.73
N LEU A 230 -3.90 -15.28 -5.45
CA LEU A 230 -4.56 -14.45 -6.46
C LEU A 230 -3.56 -13.67 -7.34
N ILE A 231 -2.50 -13.13 -6.73
CA ILE A 231 -1.59 -12.20 -7.42
C ILE A 231 -0.39 -12.88 -8.05
N GLU A 232 0.29 -13.77 -7.32
CA GLU A 232 1.41 -14.55 -7.87
C GLU A 232 0.92 -15.77 -8.66
N GLY A 233 -0.29 -16.26 -8.32
CA GLY A 233 -0.97 -17.33 -9.06
C GLY A 233 -0.59 -18.75 -8.63
N GLN A 234 -1.44 -19.70 -9.03
CA GLN A 234 -1.29 -21.13 -8.67
C GLN A 234 0.06 -21.71 -9.14
N ALA A 235 0.55 -21.33 -10.32
CA ALA A 235 1.82 -21.85 -10.84
C ALA A 235 3.03 -21.43 -9.96
N SER A 236 3.05 -20.17 -9.50
CA SER A 236 4.08 -19.67 -8.58
C SER A 236 3.99 -20.36 -7.21
N PHE A 237 2.76 -20.62 -6.74
CA PHE A 237 2.52 -21.36 -5.51
C PHE A 237 3.02 -22.81 -5.61
N ASP A 238 2.67 -23.53 -6.69
CA ASP A 238 3.07 -24.92 -6.89
C ASP A 238 4.59 -25.07 -7.06
N SER A 239 5.23 -24.10 -7.72
CA SER A 239 6.70 -24.04 -7.82
C SER A 239 7.35 -23.89 -6.44
N MET A 240 6.88 -22.95 -5.62
CA MET A 240 7.32 -22.79 -4.23
C MET A 240 7.12 -24.07 -3.42
N VAL A 241 5.94 -24.69 -3.50
CA VAL A 241 5.64 -25.95 -2.79
C VAL A 241 6.56 -27.08 -3.23
N THR A 242 6.90 -27.16 -4.52
CA THR A 242 7.85 -28.15 -5.05
C THR A 242 9.24 -27.96 -4.47
N THR A 243 9.73 -26.72 -4.42
CA THR A 243 11.01 -26.36 -3.81
C THR A 243 11.02 -26.70 -2.33
N VAL A 244 9.98 -26.31 -1.59
CA VAL A 244 9.85 -26.62 -0.15
C VAL A 244 9.81 -28.13 0.06
N ASN A 245 9.08 -28.89 -0.76
CA ASN A 245 8.94 -30.34 -0.61
C ASN A 245 10.28 -31.08 -0.73
N ALA A 246 11.23 -30.55 -1.52
CA ALA A 246 12.56 -31.14 -1.64
C ALA A 246 13.39 -31.04 -0.34
N THR A 247 13.06 -30.11 0.56
CA THR A 247 13.79 -29.85 1.81
C THR A 247 12.97 -30.19 3.06
N ASN A 248 11.69 -29.85 3.07
CA ASN A 248 10.76 -30.06 4.18
C ASN A 248 9.36 -30.49 3.65
N PRO A 249 9.13 -31.80 3.42
CA PRO A 249 7.84 -32.32 2.96
C PRO A 249 6.66 -31.98 3.88
N THR A 250 6.88 -31.86 5.18
CA THR A 250 5.84 -31.49 6.16
C THR A 250 5.36 -30.07 5.91
N ALA A 251 6.28 -29.11 5.72
CA ALA A 251 5.93 -27.72 5.38
C ALA A 251 5.22 -27.61 4.02
N ALA A 252 5.66 -28.40 3.03
CA ALA A 252 4.98 -28.45 1.73
C ALA A 252 3.54 -28.99 1.84
N ASN A 253 3.32 -29.99 2.69
CA ASN A 253 1.98 -30.51 2.96
C ASN A 253 1.10 -29.47 3.68
N ILE A 254 1.65 -28.71 4.63
CA ILE A 254 0.96 -27.59 5.29
C ILE A 254 0.51 -26.55 4.25
N LEU A 255 1.40 -26.12 3.34
CA LEU A 255 1.04 -25.18 2.27
C LEU A 255 -0.11 -25.71 1.41
N LYS A 256 -0.06 -26.98 1.00
CA LYS A 256 -1.15 -27.61 0.23
C LYS A 256 -2.47 -27.61 0.99
N GLN A 257 -2.45 -27.87 2.29
CA GLN A 257 -3.64 -27.80 3.14
C GLN A 257 -4.18 -26.37 3.24
N LYS A 258 -3.31 -25.36 3.38
CA LYS A 258 -3.71 -23.95 3.35
C LYS A 258 -4.42 -23.58 2.04
N ASN A 259 -3.84 -23.95 0.89
CA ASN A 259 -4.47 -23.72 -0.40
C ASN A 259 -5.86 -24.37 -0.50
N ALA A 260 -5.98 -25.64 -0.11
CA ALA A 260 -7.26 -26.35 -0.11
C ALA A 260 -8.30 -25.67 0.80
N ILE A 261 -7.89 -25.16 1.97
CA ILE A 261 -8.75 -24.41 2.87
C ILE A 261 -9.20 -23.09 2.23
N VAL A 262 -8.31 -22.33 1.60
CA VAL A 262 -8.65 -21.08 0.91
C VAL A 262 -9.68 -21.34 -0.19
N ILE A 263 -9.45 -22.32 -1.05
CA ILE A 263 -10.40 -22.70 -2.13
C ILE A 263 -11.76 -23.07 -1.53
N SER A 264 -11.77 -23.93 -0.50
CA SER A 264 -13.01 -24.35 0.14
C SER A 264 -13.72 -23.19 0.82
N TYR A 265 -12.99 -22.29 1.46
CA TYR A 265 -13.54 -21.14 2.19
C TYR A 265 -14.26 -20.18 1.24
N PHE A 266 -13.65 -19.78 0.13
CA PHE A 266 -14.32 -18.89 -0.83
C PHE A 266 -15.59 -19.53 -1.40
N LYS A 267 -15.58 -20.85 -1.59
CA LYS A 267 -16.76 -21.57 -2.05
C LYS A 267 -17.86 -21.65 -1.00
N THR A 268 -17.54 -21.95 0.25
CA THR A 268 -18.56 -22.17 1.31
C THR A 268 -19.06 -20.87 1.92
N ALA A 269 -18.17 -19.90 2.16
CA ALA A 269 -18.51 -18.62 2.78
C ALA A 269 -19.16 -17.64 1.80
N TYR A 270 -18.72 -17.65 0.53
CA TYR A 270 -19.09 -16.63 -0.45
C TYR A 270 -19.63 -17.17 -1.77
N ASN A 271 -19.70 -18.50 -1.94
CA ASN A 271 -20.09 -19.14 -3.19
C ASN A 271 -19.23 -18.73 -4.40
N ILE A 272 -17.97 -18.38 -4.17
CA ILE A 272 -17.01 -18.01 -5.22
C ILE A 272 -16.18 -19.22 -5.59
N ASP A 273 -16.06 -19.51 -6.89
CA ASP A 273 -15.05 -20.44 -7.39
C ASP A 273 -13.69 -19.74 -7.38
N PHE A 274 -12.84 -20.10 -6.41
CA PHE A 274 -11.55 -19.46 -6.22
C PHE A 274 -10.58 -19.72 -7.39
N VAL A 275 -10.66 -20.89 -8.04
CA VAL A 275 -9.79 -21.22 -9.17
C VAL A 275 -10.19 -20.38 -10.39
N ALA A 276 -11.49 -20.20 -10.61
CA ALA A 276 -11.98 -19.27 -11.62
C ALA A 276 -11.55 -17.82 -11.31
N LEU A 277 -11.62 -17.40 -10.04
CA LEU A 277 -11.19 -16.08 -9.61
C LEU A 277 -9.70 -15.84 -9.88
N GLN A 278 -8.83 -16.80 -9.53
CA GLN A 278 -7.40 -16.73 -9.86
C GLN A 278 -7.17 -16.57 -11.36
N ALA A 279 -7.92 -17.29 -12.20
CA ALA A 279 -7.80 -17.19 -13.65
C ALA A 279 -8.21 -15.80 -14.18
N GLU A 280 -9.31 -15.24 -13.67
CA GLU A 280 -9.76 -13.88 -14.05
C GLU A 280 -8.77 -12.81 -13.59
N VAL A 281 -8.25 -12.90 -12.36
CA VAL A 281 -7.24 -11.97 -11.84
C VAL A 281 -5.95 -12.05 -12.66
N ALA A 282 -5.47 -13.25 -12.96
CA ALA A 282 -4.27 -13.43 -13.80
C ALA A 282 -4.46 -12.85 -15.21
N ALA A 283 -5.62 -13.08 -15.84
CA ALA A 283 -5.95 -12.51 -17.14
C ALA A 283 -6.04 -10.98 -17.08
N ALA A 284 -6.62 -10.44 -16.00
CA ALA A 284 -6.73 -9.00 -15.78
C ALA A 284 -5.36 -8.34 -15.58
N ILE A 285 -4.44 -8.97 -14.84
CA ILE A 285 -3.05 -8.50 -14.68
C ILE A 285 -2.38 -8.42 -16.05
N VAL A 286 -2.46 -9.46 -16.88
CA VAL A 286 -1.87 -9.46 -18.23
C VAL A 286 -2.47 -8.32 -19.06
N LYS A 287 -3.80 -8.22 -19.11
CA LYS A 287 -4.50 -7.18 -19.89
C LYS A 287 -4.14 -5.76 -19.43
N ALA A 288 -4.01 -5.53 -18.13
CA ALA A 288 -3.76 -4.21 -17.56
C ALA A 288 -2.30 -3.77 -17.68
N THR A 289 -1.35 -4.71 -17.84
CA THR A 289 0.10 -4.44 -17.84
C THR A 289 0.75 -4.50 -19.23
N THR A 290 0.03 -5.01 -20.25
CA THR A 290 0.40 -4.85 -21.67
C THR A 290 0.05 -3.46 -22.21
#